data_AF-A0A0S4TQ55-F1
#
_entry.id   AF-A0A0S4TQ55-F1
#
_cell.length_a   1.000
_cell.length_b   1.000
_cell.length_c   1.000
_cell.angle_alpha   90.00
_cell.angle_beta   90.00
_cell.angle_gamma   90.00
#
_symmetry.space_group_name_H-M   'P 1'
#
loop_
_entity.id
_entity.type
_entity.pdbx_description
1 polymer ?
#
loop_
_entity_poly.entity_id
_entity_poly.type
_entity_poly.pdbx_seq_one_letter_code
_entity_poly.pdbx_strand_id
1 'polypeptide(L)'
;MMACWKHLAMALLLSGAAALASAQQPASAPAAVPANPAVQPAQPFANVVSENVFDLPRRDLAKEAQDQIARRVTQPGNNAPVWREVNSDQAGYASLPGLESGVLIQRTGQKWRLFRNGVITVWGGWLVVLVPLAILAFFLRRGQIRLKEAPTGRRIERFTPTERYVHWTMAISFVTLGVSGIAMLWGKHFLLPLMGHQLFGWLTYVLKNLHNLVGPLFTVSIVVAFVMWAHDNLPRRGDLQWLLRLGGMFGGHGAEVPSHRFNAGEKLWFWGGLVVFGLILSASGWVLDRIVPGVDYYRSTMQLAEIVHAIAAVGMICLSLGHIYIGTIGMEGAYRAMREGYVDEAWAKEHHVLWYDDIQAGKIPAQRSKPPEPPEAREQPAKG
;
A
#
# COMPACT_ATOMS: atom_id res chain seq x y z
N MET A 1 -30.05 -36.92 -27.92
CA MET A 1 -30.44 -36.72 -29.34
C MET A 1 -30.81 -35.26 -29.55
N MET A 2 -30.97 -34.82 -30.80
CA MET A 2 -31.11 -33.41 -31.16
C MET A 2 -32.42 -32.77 -30.69
N ALA A 3 -32.35 -31.52 -30.26
CA ALA A 3 -33.44 -30.55 -30.36
C ALA A 3 -32.83 -29.14 -30.50
N CYS A 4 -33.13 -28.45 -31.59
CA CYS A 4 -32.72 -27.07 -31.83
C CYS A 4 -33.95 -26.32 -32.32
N TRP A 5 -34.26 -25.17 -31.71
CA TRP A 5 -35.31 -24.29 -32.20
C TRP A 5 -34.96 -22.82 -31.92
N LYS A 6 -35.42 -21.93 -32.79
CA LYS A 6 -35.17 -20.48 -32.78
C LYS A 6 -36.51 -19.71 -32.74
N HIS A 7 -36.40 -18.40 -32.55
CA HIS A 7 -37.47 -17.40 -32.75
C HIS A 7 -38.56 -17.32 -31.66
N LEU A 8 -38.64 -16.16 -30.99
CA LEU A 8 -39.74 -15.22 -31.24
C LEU A 8 -39.31 -13.78 -30.92
N ALA A 9 -39.97 -12.79 -31.52
CA ALA A 9 -39.79 -11.35 -31.31
C ALA A 9 -41.06 -10.60 -31.75
N MET A 10 -41.20 -9.30 -31.40
CA MET A 10 -42.37 -8.40 -31.67
C MET A 10 -43.67 -8.82 -30.93
N ALA A 11 -44.64 -7.95 -30.58
CA ALA A 11 -44.80 -6.47 -30.47
C ALA A 11 -45.94 -6.22 -29.42
N LEU A 12 -46.49 -5.05 -29.05
CA LEU A 12 -46.46 -3.62 -29.45
C LEU A 12 -46.09 -2.75 -28.20
N LEU A 13 -45.90 -1.42 -28.16
CA LEU A 13 -46.28 -0.20 -28.93
C LEU A 13 -47.66 0.45 -28.65
N LEU A 14 -47.58 1.71 -28.17
CA LEU A 14 -48.55 2.83 -28.14
C LEU A 14 -49.94 2.69 -27.48
N SER A 15 -50.21 3.65 -26.58
CA SER A 15 -51.41 4.49 -26.61
C SER A 15 -51.09 5.90 -26.06
N GLY A 16 -51.83 6.94 -26.48
CA GLY A 16 -51.61 8.30 -25.98
C GLY A 16 -52.53 9.38 -26.57
N ALA A 17 -53.07 10.22 -25.71
CA ALA A 17 -53.76 11.50 -25.95
C ALA A 17 -53.74 12.26 -24.59
N ALA A 18 -53.46 13.57 -24.43
CA ALA A 18 -53.70 14.80 -25.19
C ALA A 18 -54.93 15.60 -24.68
N ALA A 19 -54.81 16.94 -24.71
CA ALA A 19 -55.66 17.93 -24.04
C ALA A 19 -55.57 17.92 -22.48
N LEU A 20 -55.76 19.03 -21.76
CA LEU A 20 -56.14 20.40 -22.15
C LEU A 20 -55.02 21.41 -21.84
N ALA A 21 -55.02 22.54 -22.57
CA ALA A 21 -54.23 23.71 -22.24
C ALA A 21 -55.12 24.80 -21.61
N SER A 22 -54.64 25.48 -20.58
CA SER A 22 -55.17 26.75 -20.09
C SER A 22 -54.09 27.83 -20.23
N ALA A 23 -54.40 28.90 -20.94
CA ALA A 23 -53.52 30.05 -21.09
C ALA A 23 -53.82 31.09 -20.01
N GLN A 24 -52.79 31.52 -19.28
CA GLN A 24 -52.88 32.62 -18.32
C GLN A 24 -51.76 33.64 -18.61
N GLN A 25 -52.03 34.92 -18.37
CA GLN A 25 -51.21 36.03 -18.87
C GLN A 25 -49.83 36.15 -18.18
N PRO A 26 -48.83 36.77 -18.86
CA PRO A 26 -47.49 36.92 -18.30
C PRO A 26 -47.47 37.95 -17.15
N ALA A 27 -47.04 37.51 -15.97
CA ALA A 27 -46.85 38.37 -14.81
C ALA A 27 -45.36 38.41 -14.41
N SER A 28 -44.81 39.62 -14.33
CA SER A 28 -43.59 40.06 -13.61
C SER A 28 -42.37 39.11 -13.56
N ALA A 29 -41.23 39.57 -14.07
CA ALA A 29 -39.94 38.88 -13.91
C ALA A 29 -39.61 38.60 -12.41
N PRO A 30 -39.11 37.40 -12.07
CA PRO A 30 -38.75 37.08 -10.70
C PRO A 30 -37.53 37.91 -10.24
N ALA A 31 -37.57 38.38 -9.00
CA ALA A 31 -36.44 39.05 -8.38
C ALA A 31 -35.21 38.13 -8.27
N ALA A 32 -34.01 38.71 -8.23
CA ALA A 32 -32.76 37.97 -8.19
C ALA A 32 -32.71 37.01 -6.99
N VAL A 33 -32.71 35.70 -7.27
CA VAL A 33 -32.53 34.66 -6.26
C VAL A 33 -31.12 34.78 -5.68
N PRO A 34 -30.94 34.89 -4.34
CA PRO A 34 -29.61 34.88 -3.75
C PRO A 34 -28.93 33.54 -4.05
N ALA A 35 -27.75 33.59 -4.67
CA ALA A 35 -27.09 32.41 -5.18
C ALA A 35 -26.82 31.38 -4.07
N ASN A 36 -27.39 30.17 -4.22
CA ASN A 36 -27.18 29.08 -3.28
C ASN A 36 -25.70 28.63 -3.34
N PRO A 37 -24.92 28.73 -2.24
CA PRO A 37 -23.49 28.41 -2.24
C PRO A 37 -23.17 26.92 -2.47
N ALA A 38 -24.18 26.04 -2.54
CA ALA A 38 -24.01 24.60 -2.76
C ALA A 38 -23.65 24.18 -4.21
N VAL A 39 -23.60 25.10 -5.18
CA VAL A 39 -23.54 24.77 -6.63
C VAL A 39 -22.18 25.10 -7.29
N GLN A 40 -21.13 25.39 -6.52
CA GLN A 40 -19.76 25.49 -7.04
C GLN A 40 -18.78 24.67 -6.17
N PRO A 41 -18.10 23.66 -6.72
CA PRO A 41 -17.03 22.96 -6.02
C PRO A 41 -15.76 23.81 -6.03
N ALA A 42 -15.67 24.77 -5.10
CA ALA A 42 -14.42 25.45 -4.79
C ALA A 42 -13.38 24.38 -4.38
N GLN A 43 -12.32 24.24 -5.18
CA GLN A 43 -11.31 23.18 -5.04
C GLN A 43 -10.68 23.24 -3.63
N PRO A 44 -10.99 22.30 -2.70
CA PRO A 44 -10.83 22.53 -1.27
C PRO A 44 -9.40 22.30 -0.75
N PHE A 45 -8.40 22.31 -1.65
CA PHE A 45 -7.06 21.79 -1.42
C PHE A 45 -5.93 22.82 -1.58
N ALA A 46 -6.24 24.09 -1.90
CA ALA A 46 -5.22 25.11 -2.15
C ALA A 46 -4.30 25.41 -0.94
N ASN A 47 -4.85 25.45 0.28
CA ASN A 47 -4.20 26.02 1.47
C ASN A 47 -4.24 25.11 2.71
N VAL A 48 -4.22 23.77 2.55
CA VAL A 48 -4.41 22.85 3.70
C VAL A 48 -3.07 22.38 4.29
N VAL A 49 -2.59 23.10 5.29
CA VAL A 49 -1.56 22.62 6.22
C VAL A 49 -2.24 21.88 7.39
N SER A 50 -1.56 20.89 7.96
CA SER A 50 -1.97 20.22 9.21
C SER A 50 -1.53 21.06 10.42
N GLU A 51 -2.22 22.19 10.62
CA GLU A 51 -1.95 23.21 11.64
C GLU A 51 -1.96 22.64 13.07
N ASN A 52 -1.01 23.05 13.93
CA ASN A 52 -0.99 22.63 15.32
C ASN A 52 -1.94 23.50 16.16
N VAL A 53 -2.59 22.90 17.15
CA VAL A 53 -3.47 23.59 18.11
C VAL A 53 -2.76 24.77 18.80
N PHE A 54 -1.45 24.66 19.01
CA PHE A 54 -0.64 25.69 19.66
C PHE A 54 -0.18 26.83 18.73
N ASP A 55 -0.30 26.66 17.40
CA ASP A 55 0.01 27.71 16.42
C ASP A 55 -1.17 28.70 16.25
N LEU A 56 -2.35 28.34 16.76
CA LEU A 56 -3.56 29.14 16.65
C LEU A 56 -3.49 30.41 17.54
N PRO A 57 -3.99 31.57 17.05
CA PRO A 57 -3.99 32.80 17.83
C PRO A 57 -4.88 32.66 19.08
N ARG A 58 -4.34 33.08 20.23
CA ARG A 58 -5.02 33.00 21.54
C ARG A 58 -6.27 33.89 21.59
N ARG A 59 -7.30 33.43 22.31
CA ARG A 59 -8.61 34.08 22.42
C ARG A 59 -8.65 35.20 23.45
N ASP A 60 -9.47 36.21 23.18
CA ASP A 60 -9.83 37.29 24.11
C ASP A 60 -11.12 36.90 24.86
N LEU A 61 -10.93 36.15 25.95
CA LEU A 61 -12.03 35.62 26.76
C LEU A 61 -12.90 36.74 27.39
N ALA A 62 -12.31 37.91 27.65
CA ALA A 62 -13.03 39.04 28.24
C ALA A 62 -14.02 39.65 27.24
N LYS A 63 -13.56 39.90 26.00
CA LYS A 63 -14.40 40.37 24.90
C LYS A 63 -15.46 39.34 24.50
N GLU A 64 -15.09 38.08 24.40
CA GLU A 64 -16.03 37.00 24.05
C GLU A 64 -17.18 36.88 25.07
N ALA A 65 -16.89 37.06 26.36
CA ALA A 65 -17.89 37.11 27.43
C ALA A 65 -18.79 38.35 27.35
N GLN A 66 -18.23 39.54 27.10
CA GLN A 66 -19.01 40.77 26.88
C GLN A 66 -19.95 40.63 25.68
N ASP A 67 -19.45 40.14 24.55
CA ASP A 67 -20.27 39.83 23.38
C ASP A 67 -21.37 38.80 23.70
N GLN A 68 -21.10 37.80 24.55
CA GLN A 68 -22.10 36.80 24.96
C GLN A 68 -23.21 37.41 25.82
N ILE A 69 -22.89 38.38 26.69
CA ILE A 69 -23.88 39.15 27.46
C ILE A 69 -24.76 39.98 26.50
N ALA A 70 -24.15 40.73 25.58
CA ALA A 70 -24.89 41.52 24.58
C ALA A 70 -25.78 40.64 23.67
N ARG A 71 -25.33 39.43 23.31
CA ARG A 71 -26.12 38.46 22.54
C ARG A 71 -27.31 37.89 23.32
N ARG A 72 -27.25 37.75 24.66
CA ARG A 72 -28.42 37.31 25.45
C ARG A 72 -29.59 38.29 25.40
N VAL A 73 -29.30 39.58 25.28
CA VAL A 73 -30.31 40.65 25.17
C VAL A 73 -30.90 40.71 23.76
N THR A 74 -30.06 40.58 22.73
CA THR A 74 -30.45 40.80 21.32
C THR A 74 -30.90 39.53 20.59
N GLN A 75 -30.47 38.34 21.03
CA GLN A 75 -30.71 37.06 20.36
C GLN A 75 -30.91 35.93 21.41
N PRO A 76 -31.96 36.01 22.26
CA PRO A 76 -32.22 35.01 23.29
C PRO A 76 -32.36 33.60 22.70
N GLY A 77 -31.70 32.62 23.33
CA GLY A 77 -31.67 31.22 22.88
C GLY A 77 -30.70 30.91 21.72
N ASN A 78 -30.02 31.89 21.13
CA ASN A 78 -29.08 31.63 20.04
C ASN A 78 -27.75 31.01 20.54
N ASN A 79 -27.69 29.68 20.56
CA ASN A 79 -26.49 28.91 20.92
C ASN A 79 -25.48 28.75 19.77
N ALA A 80 -25.71 29.32 18.58
CA ALA A 80 -24.80 29.19 17.44
C ALA A 80 -23.37 29.76 17.64
N PRO A 81 -23.10 30.76 18.51
CA PRO A 81 -21.73 31.13 18.87
C PRO A 81 -21.02 30.02 19.64
N VAL A 82 -21.68 29.45 20.66
CA VAL A 82 -21.15 28.35 21.49
C VAL A 82 -20.88 27.12 20.62
N TRP A 83 -21.78 26.77 19.70
CA TRP A 83 -21.54 25.65 18.78
C TRP A 83 -20.42 25.92 17.76
N ARG A 84 -20.14 27.18 17.38
CA ARG A 84 -18.99 27.54 16.54
C ARG A 84 -17.66 27.43 17.29
N GLU A 85 -17.67 27.77 18.58
CA GLU A 85 -16.55 27.61 19.52
C GLU A 85 -16.27 26.13 19.81
N VAL A 86 -17.29 25.35 20.19
CA VAL A 86 -17.16 23.91 20.49
C VAL A 86 -16.68 23.15 19.26
N ASN A 87 -17.15 23.51 18.06
CA ASN A 87 -16.61 23.05 16.79
C ASN A 87 -15.43 23.91 16.31
N SER A 88 -14.45 24.24 17.16
CA SER A 88 -13.20 24.89 16.74
C SER A 88 -11.99 24.21 17.37
N ASP A 89 -10.87 24.25 16.65
CA ASP A 89 -9.61 23.63 17.05
C ASP A 89 -8.87 24.38 18.19
N GLN A 90 -9.50 25.42 18.74
CA GLN A 90 -9.00 26.24 19.85
C GLN A 90 -8.96 25.47 21.17
N ALA A 91 -7.85 25.57 21.91
CA ALA A 91 -7.72 25.00 23.24
C ALA A 91 -8.41 25.87 24.30
N GLY A 92 -9.37 25.29 25.02
CA GLY A 92 -9.85 25.80 26.29
C GLY A 92 -8.96 25.40 27.47
N TYR A 93 -9.35 25.77 28.68
CA TYR A 93 -8.68 25.30 29.90
C TYR A 93 -9.06 23.85 30.22
N ALA A 94 -8.06 23.04 30.54
CA ALA A 94 -8.23 21.70 31.10
C ALA A 94 -7.26 21.49 32.27
N SER A 95 -7.75 20.90 33.36
CA SER A 95 -6.95 20.60 34.56
C SER A 95 -6.17 19.28 34.47
N LEU A 96 -6.44 18.46 33.45
CA LEU A 96 -5.76 17.17 33.24
C LEU A 96 -4.53 17.33 32.33
N PRO A 97 -3.34 16.85 32.74
CA PRO A 97 -2.15 16.86 31.92
C PRO A 97 -2.31 15.86 30.75
N GLY A 98 -2.37 16.39 29.53
CA GLY A 98 -2.47 15.59 28.31
C GLY A 98 -2.37 16.47 27.06
N LEU A 99 -1.79 15.94 25.99
CA LEU A 99 -1.70 16.65 24.71
C LEU A 99 -3.11 16.96 24.20
N GLU A 100 -3.35 18.22 23.81
CA GLU A 100 -4.64 18.71 23.31
C GLU A 100 -5.84 18.48 24.27
N SER A 101 -5.62 18.36 25.59
CA SER A 101 -6.68 18.07 26.57
C SER A 101 -7.75 19.16 26.69
N GLY A 102 -7.42 20.40 26.30
CA GLY A 102 -8.34 21.54 26.23
C GLY A 102 -9.17 21.63 24.93
N VAL A 103 -8.96 20.77 23.94
CA VAL A 103 -9.66 20.85 22.63
C VAL A 103 -10.87 19.93 22.62
N LEU A 104 -12.06 20.52 22.38
CA LEU A 104 -13.33 19.78 22.37
C LEU A 104 -13.57 19.01 21.07
N ILE A 105 -13.49 19.68 19.91
CA ILE A 105 -13.71 19.07 18.59
C ILE A 105 -12.68 19.58 17.59
N GLN A 106 -11.72 18.73 17.22
CA GLN A 106 -10.76 18.99 16.15
C GLN A 106 -11.44 18.84 14.77
N ARG A 107 -11.58 19.93 14.01
CA ARG A 107 -12.17 19.95 12.65
C ARG A 107 -11.35 19.09 11.69
N THR A 108 -10.04 19.11 11.83
CA THR A 108 -9.11 18.36 10.94
C THR A 108 -9.34 16.85 11.01
N GLY A 109 -9.79 16.32 12.14
CA GLY A 109 -10.16 14.90 12.28
C GLY A 109 -11.32 14.47 11.37
N GLN A 110 -12.27 15.37 11.07
CA GLN A 110 -13.32 15.09 10.09
C GLN A 110 -12.78 15.11 8.65
N LYS A 111 -11.80 15.97 8.33
CA LYS A 111 -11.11 15.96 7.02
C LYS A 111 -10.34 14.65 6.84
N TRP A 112 -9.54 14.25 7.83
CA TRP A 112 -8.84 12.95 7.86
C TRP A 112 -9.82 11.79 7.69
N ARG A 113 -10.93 11.76 8.44
CA ARG A 113 -11.94 10.68 8.36
C ARG A 113 -12.54 10.55 6.97
N LEU A 114 -12.82 11.66 6.28
CA LEU A 114 -13.34 11.68 4.91
C LEU A 114 -12.28 11.24 3.89
N PHE A 115 -11.04 11.72 4.02
CA PHE A 115 -9.95 11.33 3.10
C PHE A 115 -9.61 9.84 3.24
N ARG A 116 -9.49 9.34 4.47
CA ARG A 116 -9.24 7.93 4.76
C ARG A 116 -10.37 7.03 4.26
N ASN A 117 -11.58 7.18 4.81
CA ASN A 117 -12.69 6.26 4.52
C ASN A 117 -13.34 6.48 3.14
N GLY A 118 -13.07 7.63 2.51
CA GLY A 118 -13.40 7.91 1.12
C GLY A 118 -12.25 7.55 0.20
N VAL A 119 -11.29 8.46 0.01
CA VAL A 119 -10.23 8.36 -1.02
C VAL A 119 -9.39 7.09 -0.84
N ILE A 120 -8.79 6.87 0.34
CA ILE A 120 -7.87 5.73 0.55
C ILE A 120 -8.64 4.40 0.50
N THR A 121 -9.74 4.28 1.24
CA THR A 121 -10.54 3.04 1.30
C THR A 121 -11.17 2.67 -0.06
N VAL A 122 -11.70 3.63 -0.83
CA VAL A 122 -12.32 3.33 -2.13
C VAL A 122 -11.28 3.04 -3.21
N TRP A 123 -10.35 3.97 -3.46
CA TRP A 123 -9.38 3.79 -4.55
C TRP A 123 -8.33 2.73 -4.23
N GLY A 124 -7.89 2.63 -2.98
CA GLY A 124 -7.01 1.56 -2.53
C GLY A 124 -7.67 0.19 -2.60
N GLY A 125 -8.98 0.11 -2.29
CA GLY A 125 -9.76 -1.13 -2.44
C GLY A 125 -9.84 -1.57 -3.90
N TRP A 126 -10.09 -0.64 -4.82
CA TRP A 126 -10.04 -0.90 -6.26
C TRP A 126 -8.65 -1.36 -6.72
N LEU A 127 -7.56 -0.72 -6.30
CA LEU A 127 -6.20 -1.12 -6.67
C LEU A 127 -5.86 -2.54 -6.18
N VAL A 128 -6.16 -2.86 -4.92
CA VAL A 128 -5.91 -4.18 -4.31
C VAL A 128 -6.73 -5.30 -4.98
N VAL A 129 -7.84 -5.00 -5.65
CA VAL A 129 -8.61 -5.96 -6.46
C VAL A 129 -8.15 -6.01 -7.92
N LEU A 130 -7.95 -4.86 -8.55
CA LEU A 130 -7.62 -4.76 -9.98
C LEU A 130 -6.20 -5.23 -10.31
N VAL A 131 -5.23 -5.06 -9.40
CA VAL A 131 -3.84 -5.51 -9.65
C VAL A 131 -3.74 -7.04 -9.70
N PRO A 132 -4.27 -7.83 -8.74
CA PRO A 132 -4.37 -9.29 -8.88
C PRO A 132 -5.11 -9.73 -10.15
N LEU A 133 -6.22 -9.07 -10.51
CA LEU A 133 -6.98 -9.41 -11.73
C LEU A 133 -6.19 -9.12 -13.01
N ALA A 134 -5.43 -8.02 -13.06
CA ALA A 134 -4.56 -7.69 -14.18
C ALA A 134 -3.39 -8.68 -14.30
N ILE A 135 -2.77 -9.08 -13.18
CA ILE A 135 -1.74 -10.12 -13.12
C ILE A 135 -2.30 -11.47 -13.60
N LEU A 136 -3.49 -11.86 -13.13
CA LEU A 136 -4.15 -13.09 -13.56
C LEU A 136 -4.50 -13.07 -15.05
N ALA A 137 -5.05 -11.97 -15.57
CA ALA A 137 -5.35 -11.81 -16.99
C ALA A 137 -4.08 -11.81 -17.86
N PHE A 138 -2.97 -11.23 -17.38
CA PHE A 138 -1.68 -11.31 -18.04
C PHE A 138 -1.14 -12.75 -18.07
N PHE A 139 -1.16 -13.46 -16.93
CA PHE A 139 -0.72 -14.86 -16.83
C PHE A 139 -1.56 -15.80 -17.72
N LEU A 140 -2.89 -15.65 -17.73
CA LEU A 140 -3.77 -16.43 -18.60
C LEU A 140 -3.55 -16.14 -20.09
N ARG A 141 -3.03 -14.96 -20.45
CA ARG A 141 -2.73 -14.57 -21.84
C ARG A 141 -1.31 -14.94 -22.29
N ARG A 142 -0.32 -14.89 -21.41
CA ARG A 142 1.12 -15.07 -21.72
C ARG A 142 1.70 -16.40 -21.23
N GLY A 143 1.08 -17.02 -20.25
CA GLY A 143 1.64 -18.16 -19.51
C GLY A 143 2.83 -17.75 -18.63
N GLN A 144 3.56 -18.77 -18.19
CA GLN A 144 4.85 -18.64 -17.52
C GLN A 144 5.95 -18.36 -18.56
N ILE A 145 6.86 -17.44 -18.25
CA ILE A 145 8.11 -17.26 -19.00
C ILE A 145 8.98 -18.49 -18.73
N ARG A 146 9.24 -19.28 -19.75
CA ARG A 146 10.07 -20.51 -19.71
C ARG A 146 11.45 -20.25 -20.28
N LEU A 147 12.42 -21.11 -19.94
CA LEU A 147 13.71 -21.12 -20.64
C LEU A 147 13.51 -21.42 -22.13
N LYS A 148 14.34 -20.82 -22.98
CA LYS A 148 14.45 -21.15 -24.41
C LYS A 148 15.38 -22.35 -24.65
N GLU A 149 16.43 -22.48 -23.83
CA GLU A 149 17.37 -23.61 -23.87
C GLU A 149 17.01 -24.66 -22.83
N ALA A 150 17.30 -25.93 -23.11
CA ALA A 150 17.09 -27.01 -22.15
C ALA A 150 18.05 -26.87 -20.95
N PRO A 151 17.61 -27.16 -19.71
CA PRO A 151 18.48 -27.13 -18.53
C PRO A 151 19.72 -28.03 -18.69
N THR A 152 20.89 -27.49 -18.41
CA THR A 152 22.18 -28.18 -18.51
C THR A 152 22.40 -29.21 -17.39
N GLY A 153 21.69 -29.08 -16.28
CA GLY A 153 21.93 -29.81 -15.04
C GLY A 153 23.05 -29.23 -14.18
N ARG A 154 23.89 -28.31 -14.71
CA ARG A 154 24.95 -27.63 -13.96
C ARG A 154 24.32 -26.48 -13.17
N ARG A 155 24.54 -26.48 -11.85
CA ARG A 155 23.92 -25.53 -10.91
C ARG A 155 24.86 -24.41 -10.49
N ILE A 156 24.33 -23.20 -10.37
CA ILE A 156 25.04 -21.99 -9.91
C ILE A 156 24.28 -21.40 -8.71
N GLU A 157 24.99 -20.97 -7.65
CA GLU A 157 24.39 -20.43 -6.43
C GLU A 157 24.02 -18.94 -6.55
N ARG A 158 22.83 -18.67 -7.11
CA ARG A 158 22.25 -17.32 -7.19
C ARG A 158 22.01 -16.70 -5.80
N PHE A 159 21.68 -17.48 -4.76
CA PHE A 159 21.41 -16.98 -3.40
C PHE A 159 21.97 -17.88 -2.29
N THR A 160 22.85 -17.34 -1.45
CA THR A 160 23.42 -18.05 -0.30
C THR A 160 22.36 -18.39 0.75
N PRO A 161 22.63 -19.31 1.70
CA PRO A 161 21.70 -19.58 2.81
C PRO A 161 21.33 -18.30 3.57
N THR A 162 22.28 -17.43 3.89
CA THR A 162 22.06 -16.17 4.60
C THR A 162 21.17 -15.20 3.80
N GLU A 163 21.42 -15.06 2.51
CA GLU A 163 20.57 -14.25 1.61
C GLU A 163 19.12 -14.75 1.60
N ARG A 164 18.93 -16.07 1.59
CA ARG A 164 17.59 -16.69 1.66
C ARG A 164 16.94 -16.50 3.03
N TYR A 165 17.65 -16.66 4.15
CA TYR A 165 17.07 -16.45 5.48
C TYR A 165 16.61 -14.99 5.68
N VAL A 166 17.38 -14.01 5.20
CA VAL A 166 16.99 -12.59 5.23
C VAL A 166 15.76 -12.35 4.34
N HIS A 167 15.75 -12.88 3.11
CA HIS A 167 14.59 -12.79 2.21
C HIS A 167 13.32 -13.37 2.83
N TRP A 168 13.37 -14.62 3.34
CA TRP A 168 12.19 -15.29 3.89
C TRP A 168 11.70 -14.65 5.18
N THR A 169 12.60 -14.13 6.03
CA THR A 169 12.21 -13.34 7.22
C THR A 169 11.45 -12.08 6.81
N MET A 170 11.96 -11.33 5.83
CA MET A 170 11.30 -10.13 5.30
C MET A 170 9.96 -10.47 4.64
N ALA A 171 9.90 -11.49 3.79
CA ALA A 171 8.70 -11.88 3.05
C ALA A 171 7.57 -12.37 3.96
N ILE A 172 7.87 -13.20 4.97
CA ILE A 172 6.89 -13.67 5.95
C ILE A 172 6.38 -12.49 6.79
N SER A 173 7.28 -11.60 7.21
CA SER A 173 6.91 -10.37 7.93
C SER A 173 6.01 -9.46 7.09
N PHE A 174 6.37 -9.23 5.83
CA PHE A 174 5.59 -8.42 4.89
C PHE A 174 4.19 -9.01 4.63
N VAL A 175 4.07 -10.32 4.38
CA VAL A 175 2.76 -10.96 4.18
C VAL A 175 1.90 -10.85 5.44
N THR A 176 2.51 -11.01 6.62
CA THR A 176 1.83 -10.87 7.91
C THR A 176 1.31 -9.44 8.12
N LEU A 177 2.13 -8.43 7.82
CA LEU A 177 1.77 -7.01 7.88
C LEU A 177 0.71 -6.62 6.83
N GLY A 178 0.81 -7.14 5.61
CA GLY A 178 -0.14 -6.88 4.53
C GLY A 178 -1.53 -7.45 4.82
N VAL A 179 -1.61 -8.70 5.25
CA VAL A 179 -2.89 -9.36 5.60
C VAL A 179 -3.56 -8.67 6.79
N SER A 180 -2.80 -8.38 7.86
CA SER A 180 -3.33 -7.65 9.02
C SER A 180 -3.73 -6.22 8.68
N GLY A 181 -2.95 -5.50 7.87
CA GLY A 181 -3.26 -4.16 7.37
C GLY A 181 -4.54 -4.11 6.54
N ILE A 182 -4.72 -5.06 5.61
CA ILE A 182 -5.95 -5.19 4.81
C ILE A 182 -7.16 -5.44 5.72
N ALA A 183 -7.03 -6.32 6.72
CA ALA A 183 -8.09 -6.60 7.68
C ALA A 183 -8.45 -5.37 8.54
N MET A 184 -7.46 -4.59 8.99
CA MET A 184 -7.70 -3.36 9.77
C MET A 184 -8.30 -2.22 8.95
N LEU A 185 -7.94 -2.08 7.67
CA LEU A 185 -8.44 -1.00 6.80
C LEU A 185 -9.81 -1.31 6.18
N TRP A 186 -10.01 -2.54 5.67
CA TRP A 186 -11.24 -2.94 4.96
C TRP A 186 -12.10 -3.98 5.67
N GLY A 187 -11.61 -4.70 6.69
CA GLY A 187 -12.31 -5.86 7.25
C GLY A 187 -13.75 -5.60 7.71
N LYS A 188 -14.05 -4.37 8.17
CA LYS A 188 -15.41 -3.93 8.51
C LYS A 188 -16.43 -4.01 7.35
N HIS A 189 -15.96 -4.05 6.10
CA HIS A 189 -16.80 -4.08 4.89
C HIS A 189 -17.05 -5.50 4.35
N PHE A 190 -16.23 -6.50 4.70
CA PHE A 190 -16.34 -7.85 4.12
C PHE A 190 -16.12 -8.99 5.13
N LEU A 191 -15.26 -8.83 6.15
CA LEU A 191 -15.13 -9.80 7.24
C LEU A 191 -16.28 -9.64 8.24
N LEU A 192 -16.54 -8.42 8.72
CA LEU A 192 -17.58 -8.15 9.73
C LEU A 192 -18.98 -8.62 9.32
N PRO A 193 -19.48 -8.40 8.07
CA PRO A 193 -20.78 -8.91 7.64
C PRO A 193 -20.83 -10.45 7.56
N LEU A 194 -19.69 -11.12 7.36
CA LEU A 194 -19.59 -12.57 7.21
C LEU A 194 -19.48 -13.32 8.56
N MET A 195 -18.80 -12.73 9.55
CA MET A 195 -18.48 -13.40 10.83
C MET A 195 -19.08 -12.75 12.08
N GLY A 196 -19.73 -11.58 11.94
CA GLY A 196 -20.33 -10.84 13.05
C GLY A 196 -19.32 -10.18 13.99
N HIS A 197 -19.84 -9.33 14.89
CA HIS A 197 -19.04 -8.44 15.73
C HIS A 197 -18.06 -9.17 16.66
N GLN A 198 -18.47 -10.28 17.27
CA GLN A 198 -17.65 -10.99 18.26
C GLN A 198 -16.38 -11.59 17.66
N LEU A 199 -16.51 -12.34 16.57
CA LEU A 199 -15.36 -12.98 15.91
C LEU A 199 -14.52 -11.95 15.16
N PHE A 200 -15.14 -10.95 14.53
CA PHE A 200 -14.40 -9.85 13.89
C PHE A 200 -13.58 -9.03 14.90
N GLY A 201 -14.14 -8.75 16.09
CA GLY A 201 -13.44 -8.05 17.16
C GLY A 201 -12.21 -8.82 17.65
N TRP A 202 -12.36 -10.11 17.93
CA TRP A 202 -11.25 -10.97 18.37
C TRP A 202 -10.16 -11.12 17.30
N LEU A 203 -10.55 -11.35 16.04
CA LEU A 203 -9.64 -11.42 14.90
C LEU A 203 -8.87 -10.10 14.71
N THR A 204 -9.56 -8.97 14.74
CA THR A 204 -8.93 -7.64 14.57
C THR A 204 -8.00 -7.30 15.72
N TYR A 205 -8.34 -7.70 16.96
CA TYR A 205 -7.45 -7.55 18.11
C TYR A 205 -6.14 -8.34 17.94
N VAL A 206 -6.22 -9.61 17.53
CA VAL A 206 -5.03 -10.43 17.26
C VAL A 206 -4.20 -9.82 16.13
N LEU A 207 -4.84 -9.51 14.99
CA LEU A 207 -4.15 -8.97 13.82
C LEU A 207 -3.50 -7.61 14.10
N LYS A 208 -4.13 -6.73 14.89
CA LYS A 208 -3.53 -5.43 15.28
C LYS A 208 -2.29 -5.63 16.16
N ASN A 209 -2.35 -6.50 17.17
CA ASN A 209 -1.20 -6.72 18.05
C ASN A 209 -0.05 -7.45 17.30
N LEU A 210 -0.38 -8.38 16.41
CA LEU A 210 0.59 -9.03 15.53
C LEU A 210 1.24 -8.04 14.55
N HIS A 211 0.47 -7.12 13.97
CA HIS A 211 0.98 -6.09 13.07
C HIS A 211 2.01 -5.20 13.77
N ASN A 212 1.66 -4.66 14.94
CA ASN A 212 2.54 -3.80 15.73
C ASN A 212 3.82 -4.55 16.13
N LEU A 213 3.73 -5.82 16.56
CA LEU A 213 4.90 -6.63 16.93
C LEU A 213 5.83 -6.96 15.74
N VAL A 214 5.27 -7.19 14.54
CA VAL A 214 6.04 -7.60 13.35
C VAL A 214 6.61 -6.40 12.58
N GLY A 215 6.06 -5.19 12.75
CA GLY A 215 6.55 -3.95 12.11
C GLY A 215 8.04 -3.66 12.37
N PRO A 216 8.52 -3.69 13.64
CA PRO A 216 9.93 -3.56 13.98
C PRO A 216 10.80 -4.69 13.37
N LEU A 217 10.34 -5.94 13.36
CA LEU A 217 11.06 -7.06 12.74
C LEU A 217 11.23 -6.87 11.23
N PHE A 218 10.17 -6.45 10.53
CA PHE A 218 10.24 -6.09 9.11
C PHE A 218 11.23 -4.94 8.87
N THR A 219 11.22 -3.92 9.73
CA THR A 219 12.15 -2.79 9.67
C THR A 219 13.61 -3.25 9.77
N VAL A 220 13.95 -4.11 10.74
CA VAL A 220 15.30 -4.69 10.85
C VAL A 220 15.65 -5.52 9.62
N SER A 221 14.71 -6.30 9.08
CA SER A 221 14.96 -7.12 7.88
C SER A 221 15.27 -6.27 6.63
N ILE A 222 14.66 -5.08 6.49
CA ILE A 222 14.99 -4.10 5.43
C ILE A 222 16.44 -3.62 5.58
N VAL A 223 16.86 -3.24 6.80
CA VAL A 223 18.22 -2.73 7.04
C VAL A 223 19.28 -3.79 6.73
N VAL A 224 19.08 -5.03 7.18
CA VAL A 224 20.00 -6.15 6.91
C VAL A 224 20.05 -6.45 5.41
N ALA A 225 18.91 -6.50 4.73
CA ALA A 225 18.85 -6.73 3.29
C ALA A 225 19.45 -5.59 2.45
N PHE A 226 19.31 -4.34 2.89
CA PHE A 226 19.95 -3.19 2.26
C PHE A 226 21.47 -3.33 2.29
N VAL A 227 22.06 -3.56 3.48
CA VAL A 227 23.50 -3.78 3.63
C VAL A 227 23.99 -4.96 2.80
N MET A 228 23.18 -6.03 2.68
CA MET A 228 23.51 -7.25 1.94
C MET A 228 23.46 -7.11 0.42
N TRP A 229 22.56 -6.27 -0.13
CA TRP A 229 22.29 -6.23 -1.58
C TRP A 229 22.47 -4.87 -2.26
N ALA A 230 22.75 -3.78 -1.54
CA ALA A 230 22.91 -2.44 -2.12
C ALA A 230 23.99 -2.38 -3.20
N HIS A 231 25.14 -3.02 -2.98
CA HIS A 231 26.25 -3.08 -3.95
C HIS A 231 25.82 -3.68 -5.30
N ASP A 232 25.18 -4.86 -5.26
CA ASP A 232 24.77 -5.57 -6.47
C ASP A 232 23.59 -4.88 -7.18
N ASN A 233 22.82 -4.08 -6.45
CA ASN A 233 21.69 -3.29 -6.96
C ASN A 233 22.05 -1.86 -7.38
N LEU A 234 23.34 -1.50 -7.42
CA LEU A 234 23.77 -0.20 -7.96
C LEU A 234 23.36 -0.05 -9.45
N PRO A 235 22.83 1.12 -9.85
CA PRO A 235 22.52 1.40 -11.26
C PRO A 235 23.76 1.30 -12.17
N ARG A 236 23.59 0.65 -13.32
CA ARG A 236 24.62 0.48 -14.37
C ARG A 236 24.10 1.01 -15.71
N ARG A 237 25.01 1.40 -16.62
CA ARG A 237 24.65 2.02 -17.91
C ARG A 237 23.66 1.20 -18.77
N GLY A 238 23.71 -0.14 -18.68
CA GLY A 238 22.77 -1.03 -19.39
C GLY A 238 21.34 -1.04 -18.81
N ASP A 239 21.15 -0.63 -17.55
CA ASP A 239 19.85 -0.71 -16.88
C ASP A 239 18.80 0.20 -17.55
N LEU A 240 19.22 1.35 -18.08
CA LEU A 240 18.34 2.25 -18.84
C LEU A 240 17.84 1.59 -20.15
N GLN A 241 18.70 0.83 -20.83
CA GLN A 241 18.31 0.08 -22.04
C GLN A 241 17.36 -1.08 -21.69
N TRP A 242 17.54 -1.70 -20.52
CA TRP A 242 16.63 -2.73 -19.99
C TRP A 242 15.25 -2.13 -19.70
N LEU A 243 15.19 -0.97 -19.03
CA LEU A 243 13.95 -0.26 -18.71
C LEU A 243 13.21 0.21 -19.97
N LEU A 244 13.91 0.83 -20.94
CA LEU A 244 13.33 1.28 -22.21
C LEU A 244 12.75 0.13 -23.06
N ARG A 245 13.20 -1.11 -22.83
CA ARG A 245 12.68 -2.33 -23.49
C ARG A 245 11.76 -3.15 -22.58
N LEU A 246 11.52 -2.72 -21.34
CA LEU A 246 10.80 -3.44 -20.29
C LEU A 246 11.28 -4.91 -20.17
N GLY A 247 12.61 -5.09 -20.11
CA GLY A 247 13.29 -6.38 -20.07
C GLY A 247 13.20 -7.24 -21.34
N GLY A 248 12.45 -6.80 -22.35
CA GLY A 248 12.06 -7.60 -23.51
C GLY A 248 10.66 -8.19 -23.42
N MET A 249 9.92 -7.98 -22.31
CA MET A 249 8.61 -8.60 -22.02
C MET A 249 7.53 -8.38 -23.11
N PHE A 250 7.66 -7.30 -23.89
CA PHE A 250 6.77 -7.00 -25.03
C PHE A 250 7.38 -7.28 -26.41
N GLY A 251 8.69 -7.54 -26.48
CA GLY A 251 9.36 -7.98 -27.71
C GLY A 251 9.13 -9.47 -27.96
N GLY A 252 8.92 -9.86 -29.23
CA GLY A 252 8.73 -11.26 -29.58
C GLY A 252 10.06 -12.04 -29.57
N HIS A 253 10.18 -13.00 -28.64
CA HIS A 253 11.13 -14.15 -28.59
C HIS A 253 12.65 -13.93 -28.77
N GLY A 254 13.14 -12.76 -29.22
CA GLY A 254 14.49 -12.62 -29.77
C GLY A 254 15.63 -12.40 -28.77
N ALA A 255 15.49 -11.45 -27.84
CA ALA A 255 16.56 -11.12 -26.89
C ALA A 255 16.00 -10.47 -25.61
N GLU A 256 16.28 -11.08 -24.46
CA GLU A 256 16.27 -10.34 -23.20
C GLU A 256 17.45 -9.37 -23.17
N VAL A 257 17.32 -8.25 -22.46
CA VAL A 257 18.40 -7.24 -22.42
C VAL A 257 19.48 -7.70 -21.45
N PRO A 258 20.77 -7.79 -21.87
CA PRO A 258 21.86 -8.26 -21.04
C PRO A 258 21.88 -7.61 -19.65
N SER A 259 21.80 -8.46 -18.61
CA SER A 259 21.73 -8.03 -17.22
C SER A 259 22.83 -8.69 -16.39
N HIS A 260 23.21 -8.04 -15.28
CA HIS A 260 24.10 -8.62 -14.27
C HIS A 260 23.28 -9.38 -13.22
N ARG A 261 23.81 -9.67 -12.04
CA ARG A 261 23.17 -10.53 -11.03
C ARG A 261 21.71 -10.14 -10.76
N PHE A 262 21.44 -8.84 -10.68
CA PHE A 262 20.08 -8.28 -10.68
C PHE A 262 19.84 -7.46 -11.94
N ASN A 263 18.66 -7.62 -12.53
CA ASN A 263 18.19 -6.83 -13.67
C ASN A 263 17.59 -5.48 -13.22
N ALA A 264 17.31 -4.56 -14.15
CA ALA A 264 16.86 -3.22 -13.78
C ALA A 264 15.46 -3.17 -13.13
N GLY A 265 14.61 -4.18 -13.36
CA GLY A 265 13.35 -4.36 -12.64
C GLY A 265 13.56 -4.82 -11.20
N GLU A 266 14.48 -5.75 -10.96
CA GLU A 266 14.89 -6.16 -9.61
C GLU A 266 15.54 -4.99 -8.84
N LYS A 267 16.34 -4.15 -9.50
CA LYS A 267 16.89 -2.91 -8.91
C LYS A 267 15.83 -1.87 -8.61
N LEU A 268 14.84 -1.69 -9.49
CA LEU A 268 13.70 -0.81 -9.23
C LEU A 268 12.87 -1.32 -8.04
N TRP A 269 12.75 -2.63 -7.86
CA TRP A 269 12.15 -3.23 -6.67
C TRP A 269 12.99 -3.01 -5.41
N PHE A 270 14.32 -3.10 -5.49
CA PHE A 270 15.21 -2.79 -4.37
C PHE A 270 15.12 -1.31 -3.95
N TRP A 271 15.33 -0.36 -4.87
CA TRP A 271 15.33 1.07 -4.52
C TRP A 271 13.92 1.63 -4.27
N GLY A 272 12.93 1.23 -5.07
CA GLY A 272 11.55 1.67 -4.91
C GLY A 272 10.84 0.95 -3.77
N GLY A 273 10.75 -0.38 -3.85
CA GLY A 273 10.05 -1.21 -2.86
C GLY A 273 10.77 -1.26 -1.52
N LEU A 274 11.95 -1.90 -1.47
CA LEU A 274 12.66 -2.18 -0.22
C LEU A 274 13.16 -0.89 0.46
N VAL A 275 13.75 0.06 -0.27
CA VAL A 275 14.26 1.31 0.31
C VAL A 275 13.15 2.34 0.48
N VAL A 276 12.57 2.89 -0.59
CA VAL A 276 11.63 4.02 -0.46
C VAL A 276 10.32 3.63 0.24
N PHE A 277 9.56 2.67 -0.28
CA PHE A 277 8.30 2.25 0.35
C PHE A 277 8.53 1.57 1.71
N GLY A 278 9.57 0.73 1.83
CA GLY A 278 9.93 0.07 3.08
C GLY A 278 10.26 1.05 4.21
N LEU A 279 11.13 2.05 3.97
CA LEU A 279 11.46 3.05 4.99
C LEU A 279 10.29 3.97 5.32
N ILE A 280 9.46 4.36 4.34
CA ILE A 280 8.25 5.16 4.60
C ILE A 280 7.28 4.38 5.50
N LEU A 281 7.06 3.09 5.21
CA LEU A 281 6.22 2.21 6.03
C LEU A 281 6.77 2.01 7.43
N SER A 282 8.07 1.75 7.57
CA SER A 282 8.74 1.64 8.86
C SER A 282 8.62 2.92 9.68
N ALA A 283 9.03 4.07 9.15
CA ALA A 283 9.02 5.33 9.89
C ALA A 283 7.60 5.75 10.32
N SER A 284 6.62 5.67 9.41
CA SER A 284 5.22 5.97 9.74
C SER A 284 4.62 4.94 10.71
N GLY A 285 4.96 3.66 10.58
CA GLY A 285 4.53 2.59 11.47
C GLY A 285 5.06 2.76 12.91
N TRP A 286 6.32 3.16 13.06
CA TRP A 286 6.93 3.42 14.38
C TRP A 286 6.28 4.62 15.08
N VAL A 287 5.87 5.65 14.33
CA VAL A 287 5.09 6.78 14.87
C VAL A 287 3.68 6.32 15.28
N LEU A 288 3.03 5.46 14.49
CA LEU A 288 1.70 4.92 14.81
C LEU A 288 1.70 3.98 16.03
N ASP A 289 2.77 3.22 16.24
CA ASP A 289 2.97 2.37 17.43
C ASP A 289 3.53 3.15 18.64
N ARG A 290 3.85 4.44 18.44
CA ARG A 290 4.35 5.39 19.46
C ARG A 290 5.70 5.02 20.09
N ILE A 291 6.56 4.32 19.34
CA ILE A 291 7.87 3.86 19.80
C ILE A 291 9.04 4.81 19.48
N VAL A 292 8.78 5.95 18.81
CA VAL A 292 9.82 6.94 18.48
C VAL A 292 10.09 7.86 19.69
N PRO A 293 11.32 7.93 20.23
CA PRO A 293 11.66 8.86 21.31
C PRO A 293 11.61 10.32 20.84
N GLY A 294 11.20 11.23 21.72
CA GLY A 294 11.22 12.68 21.45
C GLY A 294 10.16 13.21 20.46
N VAL A 295 9.18 12.38 20.07
CA VAL A 295 8.04 12.79 19.22
C VAL A 295 6.80 13.02 20.07
N ASP A 296 6.18 14.19 19.92
CA ASP A 296 4.85 14.45 20.49
C ASP A 296 3.73 13.84 19.62
N TYR A 297 2.95 12.95 20.24
CA TYR A 297 1.89 12.19 19.58
C TYR A 297 0.55 12.95 19.51
N TYR A 298 0.61 14.20 19.01
CA TYR A 298 -0.56 15.02 18.65
C TYR A 298 -1.49 14.30 17.68
N ARG A 299 -2.79 14.67 17.67
CA ARG A 299 -3.77 14.09 16.75
C ARG A 299 -3.38 14.34 15.30
N SER A 300 -2.81 15.51 15.00
CA SER A 300 -2.22 15.88 13.71
C SER A 300 -1.09 14.92 13.29
N THR A 301 -0.10 14.68 14.16
CA THR A 301 1.01 13.74 13.94
C THR A 301 0.50 12.34 13.59
N MET A 302 -0.45 11.83 14.39
CA MET A 302 -1.03 10.49 14.19
C MET A 302 -1.85 10.41 12.89
N GLN A 303 -2.62 11.45 12.54
CA GLN A 303 -3.44 11.51 11.33
C GLN A 303 -2.58 11.56 10.05
N LEU A 304 -1.47 12.32 10.07
CA LEU A 304 -0.52 12.38 8.96
C LEU A 304 0.21 11.04 8.80
N ALA A 305 0.70 10.46 9.90
CA ALA A 305 1.34 9.15 9.88
C ALA A 305 0.40 8.06 9.33
N GLU A 306 -0.89 8.07 9.71
CA GLU A 306 -1.87 7.10 9.22
C GLU A 306 -2.15 7.24 7.72
N ILE A 307 -2.28 8.47 7.21
CA ILE A 307 -2.46 8.73 5.77
C ILE A 307 -1.23 8.25 4.98
N VAL A 308 -0.02 8.63 5.42
CA VAL A 308 1.24 8.25 4.76
C VAL A 308 1.41 6.73 4.78
N HIS A 309 1.20 6.09 5.93
CA HIS A 309 1.31 4.64 6.06
C HIS A 309 0.30 3.91 5.19
N ALA A 310 -0.98 4.33 5.18
CA ALA A 310 -2.01 3.65 4.41
C ALA A 310 -1.82 3.78 2.89
N ILE A 311 -1.41 4.96 2.39
CA ILE A 311 -1.06 5.15 0.96
C ILE A 311 0.16 4.30 0.59
N ALA A 312 1.22 4.34 1.42
CA ALA A 312 2.43 3.54 1.19
C ALA A 312 2.13 2.02 1.21
N ALA A 313 1.28 1.57 2.13
CA ALA A 313 0.92 0.16 2.27
C ALA A 313 0.18 -0.35 1.03
N VAL A 314 -0.78 0.43 0.50
CA VAL A 314 -1.50 0.07 -0.73
C VAL A 314 -0.55 -0.01 -1.93
N GLY A 315 0.31 1.00 -2.11
CA GLY A 315 1.29 1.00 -3.19
C GLY A 315 2.26 -0.19 -3.10
N MET A 316 2.80 -0.43 -1.90
CA MET A 316 3.71 -1.54 -1.62
C MET A 316 3.04 -2.90 -1.82
N ILE A 317 1.79 -3.10 -1.39
CA ILE A 317 1.03 -4.34 -1.65
C ILE A 317 0.86 -4.57 -3.15
N CYS A 318 0.51 -3.53 -3.92
CA CYS A 318 0.33 -3.63 -5.36
C CYS A 318 1.65 -3.97 -6.09
N LEU A 319 2.76 -3.34 -5.72
CA LEU A 319 4.09 -3.67 -6.27
C LEU A 319 4.56 -5.07 -5.84
N SER A 320 4.40 -5.43 -4.57
CA SER A 320 4.72 -6.76 -4.03
C SER A 320 4.00 -7.87 -4.77
N LEU A 321 2.73 -7.69 -5.16
CA LEU A 321 2.00 -8.67 -5.96
C LEU A 321 2.68 -8.94 -7.32
N GLY A 322 3.22 -7.91 -7.96
CA GLY A 322 4.01 -8.05 -9.19
C GLY A 322 5.35 -8.76 -8.96
N HIS A 323 6.05 -8.42 -7.87
CA HIS A 323 7.29 -9.10 -7.47
C HIS A 323 7.06 -10.58 -7.14
N ILE A 324 6.04 -10.89 -6.34
CA ILE A 324 5.63 -12.26 -5.99
C ILE A 324 5.24 -13.02 -7.25
N TYR A 325 4.47 -12.43 -8.17
CA TYR A 325 4.10 -13.06 -9.44
C TYR A 325 5.33 -13.53 -10.23
N ILE A 326 6.26 -12.63 -10.55
CA ILE A 326 7.47 -12.96 -11.30
C ILE A 326 8.35 -13.95 -10.52
N GLY A 327 8.50 -13.77 -9.21
CA GLY A 327 9.31 -14.64 -8.34
C GLY A 327 8.72 -16.02 -8.05
N THR A 328 7.47 -16.31 -8.47
CA THR A 328 6.80 -17.61 -8.18
C THR A 328 6.37 -18.37 -9.43
N ILE A 329 5.39 -17.83 -10.17
CA ILE A 329 4.71 -18.51 -11.31
C ILE A 329 4.94 -17.82 -12.65
N GLY A 330 5.36 -16.54 -12.64
CA GLY A 330 5.58 -15.75 -13.85
C GLY A 330 6.89 -16.09 -14.56
N MET A 331 7.93 -16.50 -13.83
CA MET A 331 9.23 -16.90 -14.36
C MET A 331 9.59 -18.32 -13.93
N GLU A 332 10.05 -19.15 -14.86
CA GLU A 332 10.58 -20.48 -14.59
C GLU A 332 11.89 -20.39 -13.77
N GLY A 333 12.14 -21.38 -12.92
CA GLY A 333 13.33 -21.43 -12.05
C GLY A 333 13.35 -20.43 -10.87
N ALA A 334 12.76 -19.24 -11.00
CA ALA A 334 12.88 -18.14 -10.03
C ALA A 334 12.52 -18.53 -8.58
N TYR A 335 11.40 -19.21 -8.36
CA TYR A 335 11.02 -19.71 -7.03
C TYR A 335 12.04 -20.70 -6.45
N ARG A 336 12.60 -21.58 -7.29
CA ARG A 336 13.61 -22.56 -6.88
C ARG A 336 14.92 -21.88 -6.55
N ALA A 337 15.29 -20.80 -7.25
CA ALA A 337 16.43 -19.98 -6.90
C ALA A 337 16.33 -19.44 -5.47
N MET A 338 15.17 -18.89 -5.07
CA MET A 338 14.99 -18.33 -3.73
C MET A 338 14.72 -19.38 -2.64
N ARG A 339 14.27 -20.58 -3.00
CA ARG A 339 14.07 -21.71 -2.06
C ARG A 339 15.35 -22.54 -1.88
N GLU A 340 15.89 -23.10 -2.96
CA GLU A 340 17.06 -23.99 -2.95
C GLU A 340 18.40 -23.21 -2.92
N GLY A 341 18.42 -21.98 -3.42
CA GLY A 341 19.64 -21.14 -3.57
C GLY A 341 20.27 -21.18 -4.96
N TYR A 342 19.83 -22.12 -5.80
CA TYR A 342 20.51 -22.48 -7.05
C TYR A 342 19.64 -22.24 -8.29
N VAL A 343 20.30 -21.89 -9.39
CA VAL A 343 19.74 -21.82 -10.76
C VAL A 343 20.53 -22.75 -11.69
N ASP A 344 19.94 -23.11 -12.84
CA ASP A 344 20.67 -23.81 -13.91
C ASP A 344 21.58 -22.84 -14.67
N GLU A 345 22.67 -23.35 -15.24
CA GLU A 345 23.58 -22.61 -16.11
C GLU A 345 22.87 -21.96 -17.32
N ALA A 346 21.92 -22.67 -17.95
CA ALA A 346 21.10 -22.12 -19.04
C ALA A 346 20.25 -20.92 -18.58
N TRP A 347 19.67 -20.99 -17.38
CA TRP A 347 18.89 -19.90 -16.78
C TRP A 347 19.75 -18.67 -16.51
N ALA A 348 20.97 -18.88 -15.99
CA ALA A 348 21.92 -17.80 -15.72
C ALA A 348 22.39 -17.12 -17.02
N LYS A 349 22.70 -17.92 -18.05
CA LYS A 349 23.07 -17.46 -19.39
C LYS A 349 21.94 -16.67 -20.07
N GLU A 350 20.70 -17.13 -19.96
CA GLU A 350 19.55 -16.49 -20.62
C GLU A 350 19.16 -15.15 -19.98
N HIS A 351 18.92 -15.13 -18.66
CA HIS A 351 18.36 -13.94 -17.98
C HIS A 351 19.43 -12.97 -17.44
N HIS A 352 20.64 -13.47 -17.17
CA HIS A 352 21.69 -12.76 -16.42
C HIS A 352 23.08 -12.94 -17.04
N VAL A 353 23.17 -12.89 -18.38
CA VAL A 353 24.40 -13.17 -19.15
C VAL A 353 25.66 -12.48 -18.61
N LEU A 354 25.60 -11.22 -18.18
CA LEU A 354 26.78 -10.50 -17.68
C LEU A 354 27.28 -11.01 -16.33
N TRP A 355 26.43 -11.69 -15.55
CA TRP A 355 26.80 -12.36 -14.31
C TRP A 355 27.28 -13.79 -14.57
N TYR A 356 26.69 -14.48 -15.55
CA TYR A 356 27.19 -15.75 -16.05
C TYR A 356 28.61 -15.63 -16.63
N ASP A 357 28.88 -14.61 -17.45
CA ASP A 357 30.20 -14.33 -18.03
C ASP A 357 31.25 -14.03 -16.94
N ASP A 358 30.88 -13.30 -15.88
CA ASP A 358 31.76 -13.05 -14.72
C ASP A 358 32.09 -14.34 -13.94
N ILE A 359 31.19 -15.34 -13.95
CA ILE A 359 31.42 -16.65 -13.33
C ILE A 359 32.33 -17.52 -14.22
N GLN A 360 32.08 -17.60 -15.53
CA GLN A 360 32.95 -18.34 -16.46
C GLN A 360 34.36 -17.74 -16.51
N ALA A 361 34.48 -16.41 -16.37
CA ALA A 361 35.76 -15.71 -16.24
C ALA A 361 36.41 -15.83 -14.83
N GLY A 362 35.85 -16.62 -13.92
CA GLY A 362 36.40 -16.88 -12.59
C GLY A 362 36.38 -15.70 -11.61
N LYS A 363 35.75 -14.57 -11.95
CA LYS A 363 35.67 -13.37 -11.10
C LYS A 363 34.71 -13.56 -9.92
N ILE A 364 33.71 -14.42 -10.10
CA ILE A 364 32.71 -14.80 -9.10
C ILE A 364 32.68 -16.32 -9.05
N PRO A 365 32.84 -16.98 -7.88
CA PRO A 365 32.78 -18.43 -7.81
C PRO A 365 31.33 -18.90 -7.98
N ALA A 366 31.14 -19.99 -8.74
CA ALA A 366 29.81 -20.55 -9.04
C ALA A 366 29.06 -21.04 -7.79
N GLN A 367 29.78 -21.33 -6.71
CA GLN A 367 29.25 -21.52 -5.36
C GLN A 367 29.98 -20.54 -4.41
N ARG A 368 29.22 -19.76 -3.64
CA ARG A 368 29.70 -18.70 -2.74
C ARG A 368 29.61 -19.10 -1.27
N SER A 369 28.71 -20.01 -0.91
CA SER A 369 28.65 -20.62 0.43
C SER A 369 29.59 -21.82 0.54
N LYS A 370 30.26 -21.98 1.69
CA LYS A 370 30.92 -23.24 2.02
C LYS A 370 29.86 -24.35 2.13
N PRO A 371 30.10 -25.57 1.61
CA PRO A 371 29.29 -26.72 1.96
C PRO A 371 29.23 -26.88 3.49
N PRO A 372 28.11 -27.38 4.07
CA PRO A 372 28.14 -27.87 5.44
C PRO A 372 29.15 -29.02 5.51
N GLU A 373 29.98 -29.04 6.55
CA GLU A 373 30.91 -30.14 6.77
C GLU A 373 30.12 -31.45 6.96
N PRO A 374 30.61 -32.60 6.44
CA PRO A 374 29.98 -33.88 6.71
C PRO A 374 29.87 -34.10 8.22
N PRO A 375 28.75 -34.66 8.73
CA PRO A 375 28.67 -34.97 10.14
C PRO A 375 29.80 -35.93 10.53
N GLU A 376 30.57 -35.57 11.54
CA GLU A 376 31.68 -36.38 12.05
C GLU A 376 31.23 -37.83 12.22
N ALA A 377 31.98 -38.75 11.61
CA ALA A 377 31.71 -40.17 11.68
C ALA A 377 31.95 -40.63 13.13
N ARG A 378 30.89 -40.61 13.94
CA ARG A 378 30.91 -41.13 15.32
C ARG A 378 31.49 -42.53 15.30
N GLU A 379 32.69 -42.69 15.84
CA GLU A 379 33.31 -43.98 16.04
C GLU A 379 32.32 -44.85 16.84
N GLN A 380 31.90 -45.96 16.26
CA GLN A 380 31.10 -46.93 16.99
C GLN A 380 32.03 -47.55 18.02
N PRO A 381 31.75 -47.46 19.34
CA PRO A 381 32.61 -48.04 20.35
C PRO A 381 32.73 -49.54 20.07
N ALA A 382 33.97 -50.01 19.95
CA ALA A 382 34.25 -51.40 19.61
C ALA A 382 33.59 -52.33 20.64
N LYS A 383 32.87 -53.35 20.14
CA LYS A 383 32.30 -54.39 20.98
C LYS A 383 33.42 -55.32 21.44
N GLY A 384 33.92 -55.09 22.65
CA GLY A 384 34.67 -56.07 23.44
C GLY A 384 33.77 -57.13 24.03
#